data_AF-A0A7K1AFI8-F1
#
_entry.id   AF-A0A7K1AFI8-F1
#
_cell.length_a   1.000
_cell.length_b   1.000
_cell.length_c   1.000
_cell.angle_alpha   90.00
_cell.angle_beta   90.00
_cell.angle_gamma   90.00
#
_symmetry.space_group_name_H-M   'P 1'
#
loop_
_entity.id
_entity.type
_entity.pdbx_description
1 polymer ?
#
loop_
_entity_poly.entity_id
_entity_poly.type
_entity_poly.pdbx_seq_one_letter_code
_entity_poly.pdbx_strand_id
1 'polypeptide(L)'
;MTHPQDVMGAIRRSLKPSGIWLLVDIKALDTFAENMAKNPMASLMYGISVMSCMSSAMSVAGGAGLGTLGLPESKARAMAHDAGFSRFRKLDIEHSLNAFYEVRP
;
A
#
# COMPACT_ATOMS: atom_id res chain seq x y z
N MET A 1 3.78 3.12 9.59
CA MET A 1 4.80 2.07 9.35
C MET A 1 5.98 2.73 8.68
N THR A 2 7.18 2.62 9.25
CA THR A 2 8.37 3.34 8.78
C THR A 2 9.06 2.61 7.62
N HIS A 3 9.18 1.29 7.67
CA HIS A 3 9.83 0.47 6.64
C HIS A 3 8.88 -0.60 6.07
N PRO A 4 7.93 -0.22 5.19
CA PRO A 4 6.96 -1.15 4.63
C PRO A 4 7.59 -2.29 3.81
N GLN A 5 8.72 -2.04 3.14
CA GLN A 5 9.42 -3.09 2.38
C GLN A 5 9.91 -4.23 3.28
N ASP A 6 10.47 -3.89 4.45
CA ASP A 6 10.95 -4.89 5.42
C ASP A 6 9.80 -5.73 5.97
N VAL A 7 8.65 -5.09 6.17
CA VAL A 7 7.44 -5.78 6.63
C VAL A 7 6.92 -6.74 5.57
N MET A 8 6.89 -6.34 4.29
CA MET A 8 6.54 -7.28 3.20
C MET A 8 7.49 -8.47 3.14
N GLY A 9 8.81 -8.22 3.29
CA GLY A 9 9.81 -9.27 3.35
C GLY A 9 9.64 -10.20 4.57
N ALA A 10 9.26 -9.65 5.72
CA ALA A 10 8.94 -10.43 6.92
C ALA A 10 7.71 -11.32 6.70
N ILE A 11 6.63 -10.76 6.13
CA ILE A 11 5.43 -11.53 5.76
C ILE A 11 5.81 -12.67 4.82
N ARG A 12 6.62 -12.41 3.77
CA ARG A 12 7.07 -13.43 2.83
C ARG A 12 7.81 -14.58 3.51
N ARG A 13 8.66 -14.29 4.51
CA ARG A 13 9.40 -15.31 5.29
C ARG A 13 8.51 -16.07 6.27
N SER A 14 7.45 -15.45 6.77
CA SER A 14 6.53 -16.07 7.73
C SER A 14 5.48 -16.97 7.09
N LEU A 15 5.18 -16.80 5.81
CA LEU A 15 4.18 -17.60 5.10
C LEU A 15 4.72 -18.98 4.68
N LYS A 16 3.84 -19.99 4.76
CA LYS A 16 4.06 -21.30 4.13
C LYS A 16 4.20 -21.14 2.60
N PRO A 17 4.80 -22.11 1.87
CA PRO A 17 4.90 -22.05 0.41
C PRO A 17 3.57 -21.85 -0.32
N SER A 18 2.46 -22.37 0.24
CA SER A 18 1.10 -22.20 -0.29
C SER A 18 0.29 -21.08 0.38
N GLY A 19 0.91 -20.31 1.26
CA GLY A 19 0.27 -19.24 2.03
C GLY A 19 -0.25 -18.10 1.15
N ILE A 20 -1.24 -17.39 1.68
CA ILE A 20 -1.86 -16.24 1.04
C ILE A 20 -1.78 -15.06 2.02
N TRP A 21 -1.35 -13.92 1.54
CA TRP A 21 -1.49 -12.65 2.22
C TRP A 21 -2.62 -11.84 1.58
N LEU A 22 -3.60 -11.46 2.40
CA LEU A 22 -4.60 -10.46 2.02
C LEU A 22 -4.03 -9.07 2.35
N LEU A 23 -3.56 -8.36 1.33
CA LEU A 23 -3.17 -6.97 1.44
C LEU A 23 -4.42 -6.09 1.25
N VAL A 24 -4.69 -5.22 2.23
CA VAL A 24 -5.79 -4.25 2.18
C VAL A 24 -5.19 -2.87 2.39
N ASP A 25 -5.41 -1.97 1.45
CA ASP A 25 -4.93 -0.59 1.52
C ASP A 25 -5.93 0.37 0.86
N ILE A 26 -5.75 1.67 1.06
CA ILE A 26 -6.64 2.71 0.53
C ILE A 26 -6.54 2.73 -1.00
N LYS A 27 -7.68 2.93 -1.67
CA LYS A 27 -7.76 3.09 -3.12
C LYS A 27 -7.04 4.36 -3.55
N ALA A 28 -5.79 4.21 -3.95
CA ALA A 28 -4.97 5.25 -4.53
C ALA A 28 -4.72 5.02 -6.02
N LEU A 29 -4.56 6.11 -6.76
CA LEU A 29 -4.09 6.12 -8.14
C LEU A 29 -2.60 6.46 -8.20
N ASP A 30 -1.96 6.15 -9.32
CA ASP A 30 -0.50 6.21 -9.45
C ASP A 30 0.05 7.64 -9.33
N THR A 31 -0.74 8.63 -9.74
CA THR A 31 -0.30 10.03 -9.72
C THR A 31 -1.19 10.91 -8.85
N PHE A 32 -0.61 11.99 -8.34
CA PHE A 32 -1.35 13.04 -7.64
C PHE A 32 -2.47 13.63 -8.52
N ALA A 33 -2.17 13.93 -9.79
CA ALA A 33 -3.13 14.51 -10.72
C ALA A 33 -4.36 13.60 -10.92
N GLU A 34 -4.15 12.29 -11.04
CA GLU A 34 -5.25 11.33 -11.14
C GLU A 34 -6.06 11.24 -9.85
N ASN A 35 -5.40 11.20 -8.68
CA ASN A 35 -6.11 11.20 -7.40
C ASN A 35 -6.95 12.48 -7.25
N MET A 36 -6.41 13.65 -7.57
CA MET A 36 -7.15 14.92 -7.50
C MET A 36 -8.34 14.97 -8.47
N ALA A 37 -8.21 14.39 -9.66
CA ALA A 37 -9.28 14.41 -10.65
C ALA A 37 -10.39 13.38 -10.39
N LYS A 38 -10.05 12.22 -9.80
CA LYS A 38 -10.96 11.05 -9.72
C LYS A 38 -11.36 10.64 -8.31
N ASN A 39 -10.67 11.11 -7.27
CA ASN A 39 -11.01 10.82 -5.88
C ASN A 39 -11.57 12.08 -5.19
N PRO A 40 -12.89 12.17 -4.96
CA PRO A 40 -13.52 13.32 -4.31
C PRO A 40 -12.97 13.62 -2.91
N MET A 41 -12.37 12.62 -2.26
CA MET A 41 -11.79 12.74 -0.91
C MET A 41 -10.28 13.00 -0.93
N ALA A 42 -9.65 13.19 -2.11
CA ALA A 42 -8.20 13.33 -2.25
C ALA A 42 -7.64 14.43 -1.33
N SER A 43 -8.23 15.62 -1.33
CA SER A 43 -7.78 16.74 -0.50
C SER A 43 -7.80 16.39 1.00
N LEU A 44 -8.87 15.74 1.49
CA LEU A 44 -8.95 15.30 2.88
C LEU A 44 -7.91 14.23 3.18
N MET A 45 -7.78 13.22 2.31
CA MET A 45 -6.85 12.10 2.49
C MET A 45 -5.39 12.55 2.49
N TYR A 46 -5.01 13.49 1.61
CA TYR A 46 -3.68 14.10 1.63
C TYR A 46 -3.47 14.96 2.89
N GLY A 47 -4.47 15.73 3.32
CA GLY A 47 -4.41 16.48 4.58
C GLY A 47 -4.16 15.57 5.78
N ILE A 48 -4.95 14.49 5.91
CA ILE A 48 -4.77 13.47 6.96
C ILE A 48 -3.38 12.80 6.84
N SER A 49 -2.94 12.51 5.61
CA SER A 49 -1.64 11.89 5.36
C SER A 49 -0.51 12.73 5.95
N VAL A 50 -0.47 14.02 5.63
CA VAL A 50 0.58 14.93 6.12
C VAL A 50 0.51 15.06 7.64
N MET A 51 -0.68 15.23 8.21
CA MET A 51 -0.85 15.47 9.64
C MET A 51 -0.66 14.21 10.52
N SER A 52 -0.78 13.00 9.97
CA SER A 52 -0.77 11.76 10.77
C SER A 52 0.07 10.65 10.15
N CYS A 53 -0.37 10.04 9.04
CA CYS A 53 0.21 8.79 8.55
C CYS A 53 1.65 8.95 8.04
N MET A 54 1.90 9.99 7.23
CA MET A 54 3.21 10.29 6.67
C MET A 54 4.18 10.74 7.77
N SER A 55 3.72 11.63 8.66
CA SER A 55 4.50 12.09 9.81
C SER A 55 4.94 10.92 10.71
N SER A 56 4.02 9.99 11.01
CA SER A 56 4.38 8.77 11.74
C SER A 56 5.35 7.87 10.97
N ALA A 57 5.15 7.69 9.66
CA ALA A 57 6.03 6.88 8.81
C ALA A 57 7.44 7.47 8.65
N MET A 58 7.61 8.78 8.86
CA MET A 58 8.90 9.48 8.80
C MET A 58 9.50 9.78 10.19
N SER A 59 8.95 9.21 11.26
CA SER A 59 9.43 9.41 12.64
C SER A 59 10.87 8.93 12.89
N VAL A 60 11.44 8.15 11.98
CA VAL A 60 12.83 7.67 12.02
C VAL A 60 13.52 7.96 10.69
N ALA A 61 14.84 8.10 10.72
CA ALA A 61 15.65 8.27 9.52
C ALA A 61 15.42 7.10 8.54
N GLY A 62 15.23 7.42 7.26
CA GLY A 62 14.98 6.43 6.22
C GLY A 62 13.55 5.85 6.20
N GLY A 63 12.61 6.44 6.95
CA GLY A 63 11.19 6.10 6.84
C GLY A 63 10.62 6.37 5.44
N ALA A 64 9.87 5.43 4.89
CA ALA A 64 9.40 5.47 3.50
C ALA A 64 8.34 6.54 3.21
N GLY A 65 7.67 7.06 4.25
CA GLY A 65 6.77 8.21 4.11
C GLY A 65 5.64 8.05 3.09
N LEU A 66 5.18 6.83 2.82
CA LEU A 66 4.17 6.59 1.76
C LEU A 66 2.86 7.36 2.03
N GLY A 67 2.48 7.50 3.29
CA GLY A 67 1.25 8.19 3.65
C GLY A 67 -0.01 7.45 3.17
N THR A 68 -1.13 8.17 3.17
CA THR A 68 -2.48 7.59 2.96
C THR A 68 -2.73 7.13 1.53
N LEU A 69 -2.18 7.83 0.52
CA LEU A 69 -2.41 7.55 -0.91
C LEU A 69 -1.11 7.16 -1.65
N GLY A 70 -0.05 6.80 -0.92
CA GLY A 70 1.26 6.49 -1.53
C GLY A 70 1.52 5.01 -1.75
N LEU A 71 0.51 4.15 -1.66
CA LEU A 71 0.58 2.74 -2.03
C LEU A 71 -0.48 2.35 -3.08
N PRO A 72 -0.46 2.99 -4.28
CA PRO A 72 -1.33 2.56 -5.38
C PRO A 72 -0.97 1.15 -5.85
N GLU A 73 -1.85 0.53 -6.65
CA GLU A 73 -1.69 -0.87 -7.09
C GLU A 73 -0.31 -1.14 -7.73
N SER A 74 0.16 -0.24 -8.61
CA SER A 74 1.45 -0.43 -9.30
C SER A 74 2.61 -0.55 -8.31
N LYS A 75 2.61 0.30 -7.28
CA LYS A 75 3.63 0.34 -6.25
C LYS A 75 3.50 -0.82 -5.26
N ALA A 76 2.28 -1.15 -4.85
CA ALA A 76 2.01 -2.33 -4.03
C ALA A 76 2.52 -3.61 -4.71
N ARG A 77 2.24 -3.75 -6.02
CA ARG A 77 2.69 -4.88 -6.84
C ARG A 77 4.22 -4.93 -6.94
N ALA A 78 4.86 -3.79 -7.24
CA ALA A 78 6.32 -3.71 -7.34
C ALA A 78 6.99 -4.07 -6.01
N MET A 79 6.54 -3.48 -4.90
CA MET A 79 7.08 -3.76 -3.56
C MET A 79 6.87 -5.22 -3.14
N ALA A 80 5.71 -5.80 -3.44
CA ALA A 80 5.45 -7.22 -3.18
C ALA A 80 6.38 -8.12 -4.01
N HIS A 81 6.61 -7.79 -5.28
CA HIS A 81 7.56 -8.51 -6.12
C HIS A 81 8.98 -8.42 -5.55
N ASP A 82 9.43 -7.23 -5.17
CA ASP A 82 10.75 -7.01 -4.55
C ASP A 82 10.90 -7.73 -3.20
N ALA A 83 9.79 -7.98 -2.50
CA ALA A 83 9.76 -8.78 -1.27
C ALA A 83 9.82 -10.29 -1.53
N GLY A 84 9.77 -10.73 -2.79
CA GLY A 84 9.88 -12.14 -3.19
C GLY A 84 8.55 -12.87 -3.39
N PHE A 85 7.45 -12.15 -3.61
CA PHE A 85 6.17 -12.72 -4.04
C PHE A 85 6.08 -12.80 -5.57
N SER A 86 5.65 -13.93 -6.12
CA SER A 86 5.49 -14.11 -7.58
C SER A 86 4.09 -13.80 -8.10
N ARG A 87 3.07 -13.76 -7.22
CA ARG A 87 1.68 -13.50 -7.61
C ARG A 87 1.08 -12.35 -6.83
N PHE A 88 0.46 -11.44 -7.58
CA PHE A 88 -0.28 -10.30 -7.06
C PHE A 88 -1.56 -10.10 -7.87
N ARG A 89 -2.72 -10.24 -7.23
CA ARG A 89 -4.03 -10.17 -7.87
C ARG A 89 -4.95 -9.26 -7.08
N LYS A 90 -5.49 -8.23 -7.73
CA LYS A 90 -6.59 -7.45 -7.16
C LYS A 90 -7.86 -8.30 -7.11
N LEU A 91 -8.52 -8.30 -5.97
CA LEU A 91 -9.80 -8.96 -5.77
C LEU A 91 -10.92 -8.02 -6.22
N ASP A 92 -11.92 -8.60 -6.88
CA ASP A 92 -13.11 -7.88 -7.32
C ASP A 92 -14.08 -7.70 -6.15
N ILE A 93 -13.72 -6.80 -5.24
CA ILE A 93 -14.49 -6.45 -4.05
C ILE A 93 -14.84 -4.97 -4.15
N GLU A 94 -16.13 -4.69 -4.26
CA GLU A 94 -16.64 -3.33 -4.24
C GLU A 94 -16.62 -2.77 -2.82
N HIS A 95 -15.88 -1.68 -2.63
CA HIS A 95 -15.74 -1.00 -1.34
C HIS A 95 -15.46 0.48 -1.58
N SER A 96 -15.99 1.37 -0.75
CA SER A 96 -15.86 2.82 -0.94
C SER A 96 -14.42 3.32 -0.80
N LEU A 97 -13.66 2.79 0.15
CA LEU A 97 -12.32 3.29 0.49
C LEU A 97 -11.15 2.37 0.14
N ASN A 98 -11.26 1.05 0.30
CA ASN A 98 -10.11 0.14 0.26
C ASN A 98 -10.10 -0.75 -0.98
N ALA A 99 -8.90 -1.05 -1.48
CA ALA A 99 -8.65 -2.11 -2.44
C ALA A 99 -8.15 -3.35 -1.69
N PHE A 100 -8.45 -4.51 -2.26
CA PHE A 100 -8.09 -5.81 -1.70
C PHE A 100 -7.22 -6.56 -2.70
N TYR A 101 -6.10 -7.10 -2.24
CA TYR A 101 -5.17 -7.85 -3.07
C TYR A 101 -4.84 -9.19 -2.44
N GLU A 102 -4.91 -10.24 -3.24
CA GLU A 102 -4.36 -11.54 -2.95
C GLU A 102 -2.90 -11.57 -3.40
N VAL A 103 -1.99 -11.78 -2.44
CA VAL A 103 -0.55 -11.84 -2.66
C VAL A 103 -0.04 -13.22 -2.26
N ARG A 104 0.73 -13.89 -3.13
CA ARG A 104 1.20 -15.26 -2.93
C ARG A 104 2.67 -15.42 -3.35
N PRO A 105 3.42 -16.34 -2.71
CA PRO A 105 4.79 -16.68 -3.12
C PRO A 105 4.90 -16.97 -4.59
#